data_AF-A0A2T6AZ44-F1
#
_entry.id   AF-A0A2T6AZ44-F1
#
_cell.length_a   1.000
_cell.length_b   1.000
_cell.length_c   1.000
_cell.angle_alpha   90.00
_cell.angle_beta   90.00
_cell.angle_gamma   90.00
#
_symmetry.space_group_name_H-M   'P 1'
#
loop_
_entity.id
_entity.type
_entity.pdbx_description
1 polymer ?
#
loop_
_entity_poly.entity_id
_entity_poly.type
_entity_poly.pdbx_seq_one_letter_code
_entity_poly.pdbx_strand_id
1 'polypeptide(L)'
;MKLGELKAHIRSMDGNPKVYMNYGGPARGLVTVQKKSLLETLDVMFPTGKTTETGLMIDAGNRLILETMSEAVQPALMAEEPEDLDSLDAVGEPDDLDEPDEL
;
A
#
# COMPACT_ATOMS: atom_id res chain seq x y z
N MET A 1 20.34 -5.09 7.59
CA MET A 1 20.01 -5.48 8.99
C MET A 1 19.14 -6.74 8.96
N LYS A 2 19.22 -7.61 9.97
CA LYS A 2 18.35 -8.79 10.06
C LYS A 2 16.94 -8.41 10.57
N LEU A 3 15.92 -9.12 10.11
CA LEU A 3 14.52 -8.89 10.51
C LEU A 3 14.32 -8.93 12.03
N GLY A 4 14.95 -9.88 12.72
CA GLY A 4 14.86 -10.01 14.17
C GLY A 4 15.40 -8.79 14.92
N GLU A 5 16.52 -8.26 14.45
CA GLU A 5 17.16 -7.05 15.01
C GLU A 5 16.30 -5.82 14.72
N LEU A 6 15.77 -5.71 13.50
CA LEU A 6 14.87 -4.63 13.10
C LEU A 6 13.62 -4.58 13.97
N LYS A 7 12.95 -5.72 14.15
CA LYS A 7 11.74 -5.82 14.98
C LYS A 7 12.04 -5.54 16.45
N ALA A 8 13.18 -5.98 16.97
CA ALA A 8 13.61 -5.66 18.33
C ALA A 8 13.80 -4.15 18.50
N HIS A 9 14.47 -3.51 17.54
CA HIS A 9 14.69 -2.06 17.57
C HIS A 9 13.38 -1.28 17.47
N ILE A 10 12.47 -1.66 16.56
CA ILE A 10 11.14 -1.05 16.47
C ILE A 10 10.38 -1.17 17.80
N ARG A 11 10.47 -2.33 18.48
CA ARG A 11 9.85 -2.50 19.81
C ARG A 11 10.45 -1.57 20.86
N SER A 12 11.76 -1.34 20.85
CA SER A 12 12.43 -0.46 21.82
C SER A 12 12.31 1.04 21.54
N MET A 13 11.88 1.46 20.35
CA MET A 13 11.71 2.89 20.05
C MET A 13 10.67 3.57 20.95
N ASP A 14 10.92 4.82 21.32
CA ASP A 14 9.90 5.68 21.91
C ASP A 14 8.93 6.20 20.83
N GLY A 15 7.64 5.94 21.03
CA GLY A 15 6.58 6.37 20.11
C GLY A 15 6.48 5.54 18.83
N ASN A 16 5.88 6.16 17.81
CA ASN A 16 5.59 5.53 16.52
C ASN A 16 6.73 5.77 15.51
N PRO A 17 7.18 4.71 14.80
CA PRO A 17 8.21 4.84 13.78
C PRO A 17 7.74 5.74 12.62
N LYS A 18 8.68 6.50 12.08
CA LYS A 18 8.44 7.28 10.86
C LYS A 18 9.09 6.58 9.68
N VAL A 19 8.37 6.48 8.58
CA VAL A 19 8.75 5.73 7.40
C VAL A 19 8.98 6.71 6.25
N TYR A 20 10.17 6.67 5.66
CA TYR A 20 10.43 7.38 4.41
C TYR A 20 9.97 6.54 3.23
N MET A 21 9.04 7.09 2.45
CA MET A 21 8.60 6.51 1.19
C MET A 21 9.11 7.37 0.04
N ASN A 22 9.72 6.70 -0.95
CA ASN A 22 10.20 7.32 -2.16
C ASN A 22 9.24 6.94 -3.31
N TYR A 23 8.44 7.91 -3.77
CA TYR A 23 7.38 7.67 -4.77
C TYR A 23 7.87 7.85 -6.22
N GLY A 24 9.16 7.60 -6.50
CA GLY A 24 9.70 7.69 -7.87
C GLY A 24 9.82 9.12 -8.42
N GLY A 25 9.85 10.14 -7.56
CA GLY A 25 9.97 11.56 -7.94
C GLY A 25 10.66 12.41 -6.86
N PRO A 26 10.72 13.75 -7.00
CA PRO A 26 11.34 14.62 -6.00
C PRO A 26 10.59 14.64 -4.66
N ALA A 27 9.36 14.11 -4.62
CA ALA A 27 8.56 14.01 -3.43
C ALA A 27 9.00 12.81 -2.56
N ARG A 28 9.71 13.13 -1.47
CA ARG A 28 9.97 12.20 -0.37
C ARG A 28 8.89 12.40 0.69
N GLY A 29 8.05 11.39 0.89
CA GLY A 29 7.02 11.42 1.94
C GLY A 29 7.56 10.85 3.25
N LEU A 30 7.23 11.51 4.37
CA LEU A 30 7.47 10.98 5.71
C LEU A 30 6.12 10.66 6.35
N VAL A 31 5.86 9.37 6.57
CA VAL A 31 4.60 8.93 7.19
C VAL A 31 4.89 8.35 8.56
N THR A 32 4.08 8.73 9.54
CA THR A 32 4.16 8.11 10.88
C THR A 32 3.26 6.88 10.87
N VAL A 33 3.85 5.72 11.14
CA VAL A 33 3.13 4.44 11.10
C VAL A 33 3.00 3.90 12.50
N GLN A 34 1.84 3.31 12.83
CA GLN A 34 1.66 2.67 14.12
C GLN A 34 2.65 1.51 14.27
N LYS A 35 3.32 1.45 15.42
CA LYS A 35 4.33 0.42 15.70
C LYS A 35 3.80 -1.00 15.47
N LYS A 36 2.58 -1.29 15.94
CA LYS A 36 1.94 -2.60 15.79
C LYS A 36 1.77 -2.98 14.33
N SER A 37 1.12 -2.11 13.55
CA SER A 37 0.89 -2.32 12.11
C SER A 37 2.20 -2.53 11.34
N LEU A 38 3.24 -1.75 11.66
CA LEU A 38 4.54 -1.93 11.00
C LEU A 38 5.13 -3.33 11.27
N LEU A 39 5.04 -3.84 12.50
CA LEU A 39 5.54 -5.17 12.84
C LEU A 39 4.75 -6.27 12.12
N GLU A 40 3.43 -6.10 11.98
CA GLU A 40 2.56 -7.02 11.23
C GLU A 40 2.91 -7.01 9.74
N THR A 41 3.08 -5.83 9.12
CA THR A 41 3.49 -5.72 7.72
C THR A 41 4.87 -6.35 7.49
N LEU A 42 5.81 -6.20 8.43
CA LEU A 42 7.13 -6.85 8.34
C LEU A 42 7.04 -8.38 8.43
N ASP A 43 6.11 -8.93 9.20
CA ASP A 43 5.86 -10.38 9.25
C ASP A 43 5.29 -10.90 7.92
N VAL A 44 4.42 -10.12 7.28
CA VAL A 44 3.85 -10.46 5.96
C VAL A 44 4.91 -10.35 4.85
N MET A 45 5.72 -9.29 4.85
CA MET A 45 6.76 -9.08 3.83
C MET A 45 7.91 -10.08 3.93
N PHE A 46 8.24 -10.58 5.13
CA PHE A 46 9.37 -11.48 5.36
C PHE A 46 8.92 -12.78 6.05
N PRO A 47 8.20 -13.66 5.34
CA PRO A 47 7.67 -14.91 5.92
C PRO A 47 8.79 -15.90 6.30
N THR A 48 9.98 -15.73 5.74
CA THR A 48 11.17 -16.59 5.95
C THR A 48 11.85 -16.40 7.32
N GLY A 49 11.40 -15.44 8.13
CA GLY A 49 11.70 -15.38 9.57
C GLY A 49 12.89 -14.49 9.96
N LYS A 50 13.21 -14.49 11.26
CA LYS A 50 14.04 -13.48 11.96
C LYS A 50 15.45 -13.27 11.39
N THR A 51 16.00 -14.21 10.64
CA THR A 51 17.35 -14.13 10.08
C THR A 51 17.41 -13.48 8.70
N THR A 52 16.26 -13.20 8.07
CA THR A 52 16.19 -12.60 6.74
C THR A 52 16.78 -11.20 6.75
N GLU A 53 17.66 -10.92 5.79
CA GLU A 53 18.16 -9.57 5.57
C GLU A 53 17.09 -8.72 4.90
N THR A 54 16.70 -7.62 5.55
CA THR A 54 15.56 -6.81 5.10
C THR A 54 15.95 -5.68 4.15
N GLY A 55 17.24 -5.35 4.05
CA GLY A 55 17.71 -4.14 3.37
C GLY A 55 17.28 -2.81 4.04
N LEU A 56 16.50 -2.88 5.13
CA LEU A 56 15.96 -1.70 5.82
C LEU A 56 16.97 -1.14 6.83
N MET A 57 16.98 0.18 6.96
CA MET A 57 17.83 0.91 7.90
C MET A 57 17.00 1.80 8.83
N ILE A 58 17.54 2.05 10.02
CA ILE A 58 16.97 3.01 10.98
C ILE A 58 18.00 4.11 11.19
N ASP A 59 17.61 5.34 10.87
CA ASP A 59 18.42 6.54 11.09
C ASP A 59 18.35 7.00 12.57
N ALA A 60 19.30 7.84 12.97
CA ALA A 60 19.42 8.42 14.32
C ALA A 60 18.14 9.13 14.81
N GLY A 61 17.26 9.55 13.90
CA GLY A 61 15.94 10.11 14.23
C GLY A 61 14.82 9.08 14.42
N ASN A 62 15.12 7.80 14.64
CA ASN A 62 14.16 6.68 14.67
C ASN A 62 13.30 6.60 13.39
N ARG A 63 13.93 6.96 12.26
CA ARG A 63 13.28 6.95 10.96
C ARG A 63 13.66 5.66 10.25
N LEU A 64 12.66 4.86 9.92
CA LEU A 64 12.80 3.72 9.04
C LEU A 64 12.99 4.24 7.62
N ILE A 65 14.15 3.94 7.04
CA ILE A 65 14.45 4.22 5.64
C ILE A 65 14.22 2.92 4.89
N LEU A 66 13.16 2.88 4.08
CA LEU A 66 13.06 1.92 3.01
C LEU A 66 13.92 2.46 1.88
N GLU A 67 15.19 2.07 1.88
CA GLU A 67 15.90 2.01 0.61
C GLU A 67 15.22 0.91 -0.18
N THR A 68 14.23 1.30 -1.00
CA THR A 68 13.72 0.46 -2.06
C THR A 68 14.93 -0.02 -2.84
N MET A 69 15.35 -1.26 -2.62
CA MET A 69 16.32 -1.90 -3.49
C MET A 69 15.76 -1.75 -4.90
N SER A 70 16.52 -1.02 -5.73
CA SER A 70 16.31 -0.71 -7.14
C SER A 70 15.09 -1.36 -7.78
N GLU A 71 14.13 -0.52 -8.19
CA GLU A 71 13.20 -0.72 -9.31
C GLU A 71 12.22 -1.91 -9.32
N ALA A 72 12.30 -2.90 -8.41
CA ALA A 72 11.51 -4.14 -8.54
C ALA A 72 10.29 -4.27 -7.60
N VAL A 73 10.04 -3.32 -6.69
CA VAL A 73 8.93 -3.41 -5.70
C VAL A 73 8.02 -2.17 -5.76
N GLN A 74 7.59 -1.82 -6.96
CA GLN A 74 6.35 -1.06 -7.18
C GLN A 74 5.50 -1.99 -8.05
N PRO A 75 4.55 -2.79 -7.51
CA PRO A 75 3.23 -2.28 -7.11
C PRO A 75 2.49 -3.19 -6.10
N ALA A 76 2.43 -2.85 -4.81
CA ALA A 76 1.56 -3.58 -3.86
C ALA A 76 0.72 -2.68 -2.95
N LEU A 77 0.85 -1.36 -3.08
CA LEU A 77 0.13 -0.37 -2.29
C LEU A 77 -0.84 0.49 -3.12
N MET A 78 -1.11 0.10 -4.37
CA MET A 78 -2.12 0.72 -5.25
C MET A 78 -3.30 -0.20 -5.57
N ALA A 79 -3.48 -1.29 -4.82
CA ALA A 79 -4.69 -2.09 -4.91
C ALA A 79 -5.63 -1.64 -3.79
N GLU A 80 -6.50 -0.67 -4.09
CA GLU A 80 -7.85 -0.50 -3.54
C GLU A 80 -8.47 0.80 -4.09
N GLU A 81 -8.93 0.75 -5.34
CA GLU A 81 -10.20 1.38 -5.70
C GLU A 81 -11.18 0.22 -5.91
N PRO A 82 -12.21 0.05 -5.07
CA PRO A 82 -13.36 -0.75 -5.47
C PRO A 82 -14.02 0.03 -6.60
N GLU A 83 -13.83 -0.39 -7.85
CA GLU A 83 -14.76 0.04 -8.91
C GLU A 83 -16.12 -0.54 -8.54
N ASP A 84 -17.01 0.34 -8.07
CA ASP A 84 -18.37 0.04 -7.70
C ASP A 84 -19.06 -0.76 -8.81
N LEU A 85 -19.37 -2.01 -8.50
CA LEU A 85 -20.29 -2.88 -9.22
C LEU A 85 -21.72 -2.35 -9.06
N ASP A 86 -22.07 -1.22 -9.67
CA ASP A 86 -23.44 -0.71 -9.55
C ASP A 86 -23.93 0.10 -10.78
N SER A 87 -24.06 -0.57 -11.92
CA SER A 87 -24.94 -0.14 -13.01
C SER A 87 -25.32 -1.33 -13.89
N LEU A 88 -25.96 -2.32 -13.27
CA LEU A 88 -26.63 -3.42 -13.95
C LEU A 88 -28.09 -3.43 -13.48
N ASP A 89 -28.84 -2.39 -13.82
CA ASP A 89 -30.30 -2.43 -13.80
C ASP A 89 -30.89 -1.25 -14.59
N ALA A 90 -31.54 -1.54 -15.71
CA ALA A 90 -32.86 -1.03 -16.05
C ALA A 90 -33.16 -1.32 -17.52
N VAL A 91 -33.97 -2.36 -17.70
CA VAL A 91 -34.79 -2.67 -18.86
C VAL A 91 -35.48 -1.39 -19.38
N GLY A 92 -35.34 -1.12 -20.69
CA GLY A 92 -36.19 -0.21 -21.44
C GLY A 92 -36.83 -0.99 -22.59
N GLU A 93 -38.13 -1.16 -22.50
CA GLU A 93 -39.02 -1.91 -23.40
C GLU A 93 -38.94 -1.51 -24.89
N PRO A 94 -39.29 -2.42 -25.83
CA PRO A 94 -39.56 -2.09 -27.22
C PRO A 94 -40.99 -1.53 -27.41
N ASP A 95 -41.30 -1.11 -28.65
CA ASP A 95 -42.51 -0.39 -29.15
C ASP A 95 -42.44 1.13 -28.99
N ASP A 96 -42.71 1.95 -30.03
CA ASP A 96 -43.94 1.95 -30.81
C ASP A 96 -43.77 2.08 -32.34
N LEU A 97 -44.78 1.53 -33.01
CA LEU A 97 -45.06 1.43 -34.43
C LEU A 97 -45.22 2.79 -35.14
N ASP A 98 -44.66 2.93 -36.34
CA ASP A 98 -45.06 3.95 -37.33
C ASP A 98 -46.50 3.65 -37.82
N GLU A 99 -47.48 4.47 -37.43
CA GLU A 99 -48.79 4.55 -38.11
C GLU A 99 -48.76 5.64 -39.21
N PRO A 100 -49.45 5.43 -40.35
CA PRO A 100 -49.35 6.30 -41.52
C PRO A 100 -50.16 7.61 -41.38
N ASP A 101 -49.56 8.74 -41.77
CA ASP A 101 -50.24 10.03 -41.92
C ASP A 101 -51.32 9.99 -43.03
N GLU A 102 -52.58 10.24 -42.67
CA GLU A 102 -53.66 10.61 -43.58
C GLU A 102 -53.66 12.13 -43.82
N LEU A 103 -53.50 12.57 -45.07
CA LEU A 103 -53.91 13.90 -45.58
C LEU A 103 -54.44 13.81 -47.02
#